data_AF-A0A1I8H523-F1
#
_entry.id   AF-A0A1I8H523-F1
#
_cell.length_a   1.000
_cell.length_b   1.000
_cell.length_c   1.000
_cell.angle_alpha   90.00
_cell.angle_beta   90.00
_cell.angle_gamma   90.00
#
_symmetry.space_group_name_H-M   'P 1'
#
loop_
_entity.id
_entity.type
_entity.pdbx_description
1 polymer ?
#
loop_
_entity_poly.entity_id
_entity_poly.type
_entity_poly.pdbx_seq_one_letter_code
_entity_poly.pdbx_strand_id
1 'polypeptide(L)'
;RPGACSAESGAASALSAPNCCRLDEALATPRRLRAYCLDCGRLALGSSELAACATHRLLPRLPKRRLLAPTGFLPALTARQSSQYFFSPPSLAYLLRLVRRLRCQRLVCVGCPRLHEAARYAIGGRRCRSLLLDADLRLAEFFPDCLAFNMFNAAFLRPDGRDRFVSWLAAKRRSDSVCLIVADPPFGGLLTPLMDCLQHLADLAAAAGHCEVFTAVAAPYYLGKRWLRPRLSLHDCQLTYANHAKLRSASVSAVRLFSNVPESRLPPPPGTSWCSVCARHSAHWNPHCAACGTCATLHPPARLHCQRCNRCVKAKYIDSHGCRSGLSAKEN
;
A
#
# COMPACT_ATOMS: atom_id res chain seq x y z
N ARG A 1 -49.69 -21.27 -17.54
CA ARG A 1 -48.43 -21.72 -16.90
C ARG A 1 -47.30 -21.49 -17.91
N PRO A 2 -46.54 -20.40 -17.81
CA PRO A 2 -45.38 -20.18 -18.66
C PRO A 2 -44.14 -20.84 -18.02
N GLY A 3 -43.37 -21.54 -18.85
CA GLY A 3 -42.15 -22.25 -18.49
C GLY A 3 -40.97 -21.31 -18.27
N ALA A 4 -40.10 -21.72 -17.36
CA ALA A 4 -38.89 -21.04 -16.96
C ALA A 4 -37.92 -20.85 -18.14
N CYS A 5 -37.46 -19.61 -18.33
CA CYS A 5 -36.27 -19.32 -19.11
C CYS A 5 -35.17 -18.90 -18.13
N SER A 6 -34.09 -19.68 -18.17
CA SER A 6 -32.98 -19.73 -17.23
C SER A 6 -32.21 -18.42 -17.18
N ALA A 7 -32.05 -17.90 -15.96
CA ALA A 7 -31.13 -16.81 -15.65
C ALA A 7 -29.70 -17.34 -15.52
N GLU A 8 -29.02 -17.60 -16.63
CA GLU A 8 -27.58 -17.92 -16.64
C GLU A 8 -26.89 -17.30 -17.86
N SER A 9 -26.58 -16.00 -17.80
CA SER A 9 -25.59 -15.39 -18.71
C SER A 9 -25.02 -14.05 -18.22
N GLY A 10 -24.94 -13.83 -16.91
CA GLY A 10 -24.48 -12.56 -16.31
C GLY A 10 -23.01 -12.49 -15.91
N ALA A 11 -22.25 -13.59 -15.99
CA ALA A 11 -20.89 -13.67 -15.43
C ALA A 11 -19.77 -13.90 -16.46
N ALA A 12 -20.11 -14.12 -17.75
CA ALA A 12 -19.13 -14.55 -18.76
C ALA A 12 -18.59 -13.43 -19.68
N SER A 13 -19.04 -12.17 -19.57
CA SER A 13 -18.57 -11.08 -20.46
C SER A 13 -17.51 -10.14 -19.85
N ALA A 14 -17.07 -10.38 -18.61
CA ALA A 14 -16.07 -9.53 -17.95
C ALA A 14 -14.60 -9.87 -18.30
N LEU A 15 -14.37 -10.89 -19.14
CA LEU A 15 -13.03 -11.42 -19.43
C LEU A 15 -12.54 -11.22 -20.88
N SER A 16 -13.33 -10.61 -21.78
CA SER A 16 -12.99 -10.57 -23.21
C SER A 16 -12.56 -9.22 -23.78
N ALA A 17 -12.34 -8.19 -22.96
CA ALA A 17 -11.64 -6.97 -23.39
C ALA A 17 -10.33 -6.80 -22.60
N PRO A 18 -9.23 -6.36 -23.24
CA PRO A 18 -8.11 -5.87 -22.47
C PRO A 18 -8.60 -4.61 -21.73
N ASN A 19 -8.54 -4.60 -20.39
CA ASN A 19 -8.58 -3.34 -19.67
C ASN A 19 -7.25 -2.62 -19.97
N CYS A 20 -7.11 -2.15 -21.21
CA CYS A 20 -6.11 -1.22 -21.65
C CYS A 20 -6.45 0.14 -21.04
N CYS A 21 -5.43 0.91 -20.70
CA CYS A 21 -5.63 2.25 -20.21
C CYS A 21 -6.33 3.10 -21.28
N ARG A 22 -7.51 3.64 -20.94
CA ARG A 22 -8.32 4.53 -21.79
C ARG A 22 -8.16 5.99 -21.39
N LEU A 23 -7.12 6.32 -20.61
CA LEU A 23 -6.91 7.67 -20.09
C LEU A 23 -6.78 8.70 -21.23
N ASP A 24 -6.02 8.41 -22.28
CA ASP A 24 -5.79 9.35 -23.39
C ASP A 24 -7.08 9.60 -24.19
N GLU A 25 -7.83 8.53 -24.49
CA GLU A 25 -9.16 8.60 -25.09
C GLU A 25 -10.11 9.44 -24.22
N ALA A 26 -10.12 9.20 -22.91
CA ALA A 26 -10.91 9.95 -21.96
C ALA A 26 -10.49 11.42 -21.92
N LEU A 27 -9.19 11.74 -21.93
CA LEU A 27 -8.67 13.11 -21.95
C LEU A 27 -9.02 13.86 -23.24
N ALA A 28 -9.09 13.16 -24.38
CA ALA A 28 -9.53 13.70 -25.66
C ALA A 28 -11.06 13.89 -25.74
N THR A 29 -11.83 13.04 -25.07
CA THR A 29 -13.30 13.09 -25.10
C THR A 29 -13.87 14.37 -24.46
N PRO A 30 -14.81 15.10 -25.09
CA PRO A 30 -15.44 16.29 -24.51
C PRO A 30 -16.08 16.00 -23.15
N ARG A 31 -16.00 16.94 -22.21
CA ARG A 31 -16.51 16.74 -20.83
C ARG A 31 -17.98 16.28 -20.81
N ARG A 32 -18.84 16.79 -21.70
CA ARG A 32 -20.25 16.39 -21.78
C ARG A 32 -20.48 14.92 -22.18
N LEU A 33 -19.50 14.31 -22.86
CA LEU A 33 -19.55 12.93 -23.36
C LEU A 33 -18.66 11.99 -22.54
N ARG A 34 -18.36 12.35 -21.29
CA ARG A 34 -17.43 11.62 -20.45
C ARG A 34 -18.01 11.36 -19.08
N ALA A 35 -18.20 10.09 -18.76
CA ALA A 35 -18.65 9.63 -17.45
C ALA A 35 -17.83 8.44 -16.98
N TYR A 36 -18.00 8.09 -15.71
CA TYR A 36 -17.60 6.79 -15.19
C TYR A 36 -18.85 6.05 -14.73
N CYS A 37 -19.04 4.83 -15.20
CA CYS A 37 -20.18 4.01 -14.83
C CYS A 37 -19.83 3.19 -13.59
N LEU A 38 -20.56 3.41 -12.49
CA LEU A 38 -20.35 2.70 -11.23
C LEU A 38 -20.76 1.23 -11.32
N ASP A 39 -21.76 0.92 -12.13
CA ASP A 39 -22.28 -0.45 -12.27
C ASP A 39 -21.38 -1.30 -13.18
N CYS A 40 -20.94 -0.75 -14.32
CA CYS A 40 -19.97 -1.43 -15.18
C CYS A 40 -18.52 -1.38 -14.67
N GLY A 41 -18.19 -0.48 -13.74
CA GLY A 41 -16.82 -0.31 -13.24
C GLY A 41 -15.81 0.20 -14.28
N ARG A 42 -16.26 1.00 -15.26
CA ARG A 42 -15.43 1.48 -16.37
C ARG A 42 -15.80 2.89 -16.83
N LEU A 43 -14.93 3.51 -17.62
CA LEU A 43 -15.22 4.76 -18.31
C LEU A 43 -16.32 4.55 -19.37
N ALA A 44 -17.23 5.52 -19.48
CA ALA A 44 -18.22 5.61 -20.55
C ALA A 44 -17.92 6.87 -21.38
N LEU A 45 -17.40 6.67 -22.59
CA LEU A 45 -16.87 7.71 -23.46
C LEU A 45 -17.71 7.80 -24.76
N GLY A 46 -18.11 9.01 -25.12
CA GLY A 46 -18.92 9.24 -26.32
C GLY A 46 -20.41 8.95 -26.11
N SER A 47 -21.22 9.29 -27.13
CA SER A 47 -22.68 9.18 -27.04
C SER A 47 -23.17 7.74 -26.97
N SER A 48 -22.52 6.81 -27.69
CA SER A 48 -22.92 5.41 -27.75
C SER A 48 -22.75 4.70 -26.41
N GLU A 49 -21.58 4.82 -25.76
CA GLU A 49 -21.34 4.18 -24.46
C GLU A 49 -22.20 4.79 -23.34
N LEU A 50 -22.46 6.10 -23.40
CA LEU A 50 -23.38 6.76 -22.48
C LEU A 50 -24.82 6.27 -22.66
N ALA A 51 -25.27 6.08 -23.89
CA ALA A 51 -26.59 5.51 -24.18
C ALA A 51 -26.69 4.06 -23.67
N ALA A 52 -25.64 3.26 -23.86
CA ALA A 52 -25.57 1.90 -23.32
C ALA A 52 -25.60 1.84 -21.78
N CYS A 53 -25.24 2.94 -21.11
CA CYS A 53 -25.28 3.07 -19.65
C CYS A 53 -26.41 3.99 -19.17
N ALA A 54 -27.45 4.24 -19.97
CA ALA A 54 -28.48 5.25 -19.68
C ALA A 54 -29.26 4.96 -18.38
N THR A 55 -29.42 3.69 -18.01
CA THR A 55 -30.10 3.26 -16.78
C THR A 55 -29.14 2.98 -15.61
N HIS A 56 -27.83 3.11 -15.83
CA HIS A 56 -26.82 2.83 -14.81
C HIS A 56 -26.53 4.06 -13.95
N ARG A 57 -25.89 3.82 -12.80
CA ARG A 57 -25.35 4.88 -11.94
C ARG A 57 -24.08 5.45 -12.56
N LEU A 58 -24.19 6.66 -13.10
CA LEU A 58 -23.08 7.39 -13.71
C LEU A 58 -22.52 8.46 -12.79
N LEU A 59 -21.21 8.68 -12.88
CA LEU A 59 -20.54 9.92 -12.49
C LEU A 59 -20.34 10.77 -13.75
N PRO A 60 -21.31 11.63 -14.13
CA PRO A 60 -21.26 12.33 -15.41
C PRO A 60 -20.28 13.50 -15.39
N ARG A 61 -19.93 13.97 -16.58
CA ARG A 61 -19.17 15.22 -16.81
C ARG A 61 -17.83 15.25 -16.08
N LEU A 62 -17.07 14.15 -16.10
CA LEU A 62 -15.81 14.03 -15.37
C LEU A 62 -14.75 15.05 -15.82
N PRO A 63 -14.27 15.94 -14.95
CA PRO A 63 -13.20 16.87 -15.32
C PRO A 63 -11.86 16.13 -15.48
N LYS A 64 -10.98 16.64 -16.34
CA LYS A 64 -9.64 16.04 -16.59
C LYS A 64 -8.85 15.79 -15.29
N ARG A 65 -8.90 16.72 -14.34
CA ARG A 65 -8.25 16.58 -13.03
C ARG A 65 -8.67 15.32 -12.25
N ARG A 66 -9.91 14.83 -12.42
CA ARG A 66 -10.38 13.61 -11.75
C ARG A 66 -9.89 12.36 -12.47
N LEU A 67 -9.82 12.36 -13.81
CA LEU A 67 -9.23 11.26 -14.58
C LEU A 67 -7.77 11.02 -14.19
N LEU A 68 -7.05 12.10 -13.87
CA LEU A 68 -5.66 12.07 -13.41
C LEU A 68 -5.53 11.62 -11.94
N ALA A 69 -6.61 11.67 -11.16
CA ALA A 69 -6.62 11.30 -9.75
C ALA A 69 -7.79 10.35 -9.41
N PRO A 70 -7.81 9.13 -10.00
CA PRO A 70 -8.94 8.21 -9.87
C PRO A 70 -9.20 7.77 -8.43
N THR A 71 -8.16 7.70 -7.58
CA THR A 71 -8.35 7.34 -6.15
C THR A 71 -9.15 8.39 -5.37
N GLY A 72 -9.34 9.59 -5.93
CA GLY A 72 -10.14 10.65 -5.33
C GLY A 72 -11.63 10.59 -5.63
N PHE A 73 -12.07 9.78 -6.60
CA PHE A 73 -13.49 9.70 -6.97
C PHE A 73 -14.02 8.27 -7.11
N LEU A 74 -13.16 7.28 -7.36
CA LEU A 74 -13.57 5.89 -7.35
C LEU A 74 -13.99 5.50 -5.93
N PRO A 75 -15.17 4.88 -5.75
CA PRO A 75 -15.53 4.33 -4.45
C PRO A 75 -14.51 3.27 -4.03
N ALA A 76 -14.01 3.40 -2.80
CA ALA A 76 -13.15 2.40 -2.20
C ALA A 76 -13.89 1.04 -2.14
N LEU A 77 -13.18 -0.04 -2.45
CA LEU A 77 -13.72 -1.38 -2.25
C LEU A 77 -13.81 -1.64 -0.73
N THR A 78 -14.99 -2.04 -0.25
CA THR A 78 -15.28 -2.21 1.19
C THR A 78 -15.60 -3.65 1.60
N ALA A 79 -15.55 -4.61 0.66
CA ALA A 79 -15.73 -6.02 0.99
C ALA A 79 -14.61 -6.52 1.93
N ARG A 80 -14.92 -7.51 2.79
CA ARG A 80 -13.96 -8.08 3.76
C ARG A 80 -12.63 -8.54 3.13
N GLN A 81 -12.66 -8.99 1.88
CA GLN A 81 -11.49 -9.49 1.14
C GLN A 81 -10.77 -8.40 0.32
N SER A 82 -11.34 -7.19 0.22
CA SER A 82 -10.87 -6.12 -0.67
C SER A 82 -10.90 -4.75 0.00
N SER A 83 -10.78 -4.69 1.32
CA SER A 83 -10.85 -3.42 2.06
C SER A 83 -9.72 -2.48 1.63
N GLN A 84 -10.06 -1.53 0.78
CA GLN A 84 -9.12 -0.61 0.15
C GLN A 84 -8.99 0.64 1.03
N TYR A 85 -7.84 0.79 1.68
CA TYR A 85 -7.52 1.99 2.43
C TYR A 85 -6.55 2.86 1.65
N PHE A 86 -6.78 4.17 1.69
CA PHE A 86 -5.96 5.14 0.99
C PHE A 86 -5.10 5.89 1.99
N PHE A 87 -3.78 5.84 1.81
CA PHE A 87 -2.85 6.64 2.60
C PHE A 87 -3.29 8.10 2.68
N SER A 88 -3.14 8.68 3.87
CA SER A 88 -3.38 10.10 4.11
C SER A 88 -2.31 10.96 3.42
N PRO A 89 -2.56 12.26 3.19
CA PRO A 89 -1.56 13.16 2.62
C PRO A 89 -0.22 13.18 3.39
N PRO A 90 -0.18 13.21 4.73
CA PRO A 90 1.09 13.11 5.48
C PRO A 90 1.85 11.80 5.23
N SER A 91 1.15 10.66 5.16
CA SER A 91 1.77 9.35 4.91
C SER A 91 2.32 9.25 3.50
N LEU A 92 1.57 9.74 2.50
CA LEU A 92 2.05 9.85 1.12
C LEU A 92 3.28 10.74 1.04
N ALA A 93 3.29 11.89 1.71
CA ALA A 93 4.43 12.79 1.72
C ALA A 93 5.68 12.12 2.32
N TYR A 94 5.52 11.30 3.37
CA TYR A 94 6.62 10.51 3.92
C TYR A 94 7.13 9.47 2.92
N LEU A 95 6.24 8.65 2.34
CA LEU A 95 6.62 7.61 1.39
C LEU A 95 7.29 8.19 0.13
N LEU A 96 6.80 9.32 -0.39
CA LEU A 96 7.45 10.02 -1.51
C LEU A 96 8.82 10.61 -1.12
N ARG A 97 9.01 11.05 0.14
CA ARG A 97 10.34 11.46 0.63
C ARG A 97 11.28 10.26 0.70
N LEU A 98 10.79 9.09 1.10
CA LEU A 98 11.57 7.85 1.10
C LEU A 98 12.03 7.50 -0.32
N VAL A 99 11.12 7.50 -1.29
CA VAL A 99 11.44 7.25 -2.72
C VAL A 99 12.55 8.21 -3.20
N ARG A 100 12.45 9.50 -2.86
CA ARG A 100 13.47 10.50 -3.22
C ARG A 100 14.81 10.29 -2.50
N ARG A 101 14.79 9.99 -1.21
CA ARG A 101 16.00 9.77 -0.39
C ARG A 101 16.78 8.54 -0.83
N LEU A 102 16.08 7.49 -1.27
CA LEU A 102 16.69 6.31 -1.86
C LEU A 102 17.16 6.52 -3.30
N ARG A 103 16.86 7.68 -3.92
CA ARG A 103 17.08 7.94 -5.35
C ARG A 103 16.49 6.85 -6.24
N CYS A 104 15.35 6.30 -5.81
CA CYS A 104 14.70 5.17 -6.43
C CYS A 104 14.31 5.46 -7.89
N GLN A 105 14.62 4.52 -8.79
CA GLN A 105 14.29 4.60 -10.21
C GLN A 105 13.08 3.72 -10.56
N ARG A 106 12.78 2.71 -9.74
CA ARG A 106 11.63 1.79 -9.90
C ARG A 106 10.86 1.67 -8.60
N LEU A 107 9.64 2.19 -8.60
CA LEU A 107 8.68 2.03 -7.50
C LEU A 107 7.63 1.01 -7.90
N VAL A 108 7.57 -0.12 -7.20
CA VAL A 108 6.51 -1.12 -7.36
C VAL A 108 5.51 -0.92 -6.23
N CYS A 109 4.30 -0.50 -6.56
CA CYS A 109 3.20 -0.30 -5.63
C CYS A 109 2.32 -1.54 -5.61
N VAL A 110 2.28 -2.29 -4.51
CA VAL A 110 1.43 -3.47 -4.32
C VAL A 110 0.23 -3.07 -3.46
N GLY A 111 -0.96 -2.99 -4.06
CA GLY A 111 -2.20 -2.61 -3.36
C GLY A 111 -2.22 -1.18 -2.80
N CYS A 112 -1.34 -0.29 -3.26
CA CYS A 112 -1.26 1.10 -2.79
C CYS A 112 -1.47 2.11 -3.93
N PRO A 113 -2.68 2.16 -4.53
CA PRO A 113 -2.93 2.91 -5.75
C PRO A 113 -2.72 4.42 -5.59
N ARG A 114 -2.97 4.96 -4.39
CA ARG A 114 -2.77 6.40 -4.13
C ARG A 114 -1.30 6.80 -4.06
N LEU A 115 -0.42 5.88 -3.66
CA LEU A 115 1.02 6.10 -3.74
C LEU A 115 1.50 6.09 -5.20
N HIS A 116 1.01 5.15 -6.00
CA HIS A 116 1.29 5.09 -7.44
C HIS A 116 0.86 6.40 -8.13
N GLU A 117 -0.39 6.81 -7.93
CA GLU A 117 -0.95 8.06 -8.44
C GLU A 117 -0.07 9.26 -8.06
N ALA A 118 0.25 9.42 -6.77
CA ALA A 118 1.05 10.55 -6.30
C ALA A 118 2.49 10.52 -6.83
N ALA A 119 3.11 9.34 -6.96
CA ALA A 119 4.47 9.20 -7.47
C ALA A 119 4.59 9.61 -8.94
N ARG A 120 3.58 9.27 -9.78
CA ARG A 120 3.54 9.66 -11.20
C ARG A 120 3.66 11.17 -11.37
N TYR A 121 2.92 11.96 -10.58
CA TYR A 121 2.94 13.42 -10.66
C TYR A 121 4.14 14.04 -9.93
N ALA A 122 4.39 13.62 -8.69
CA ALA A 122 5.30 14.34 -7.78
C ALA A 122 6.80 14.05 -8.04
N ILE A 123 7.13 12.98 -8.77
CA ILE A 123 8.50 12.59 -9.10
C ILE A 123 8.79 12.80 -10.61
N GLY A 124 7.79 13.28 -11.35
CA GLY A 124 7.92 13.81 -12.71
C GLY A 124 8.23 12.76 -13.78
N GLY A 125 7.89 11.48 -13.56
CA GLY A 125 8.04 10.34 -14.48
C GLY A 125 9.47 9.98 -14.91
N ARG A 126 10.38 10.96 -14.94
CA ARG A 126 11.75 10.88 -15.44
C ARG A 126 12.74 10.40 -14.37
N ARG A 127 12.47 10.66 -13.09
CA ARG A 127 13.37 10.26 -11.99
C ARG A 127 13.05 8.90 -11.40
N CYS A 128 11.75 8.58 -11.25
CA CYS A 128 11.27 7.29 -10.78
C CYS A 128 10.07 6.88 -11.61
N ARG A 129 10.11 5.68 -12.19
CA ARG A 129 8.93 5.05 -12.80
C ARG A 129 8.18 4.30 -11.71
N SER A 130 6.85 4.41 -11.72
CA SER A 130 5.99 3.68 -10.80
C SER A 130 5.12 2.69 -11.57
N LEU A 131 4.95 1.48 -11.03
CA LEU A 131 4.03 0.45 -11.52
C LEU A 131 3.13 0.00 -10.37
N LEU A 132 1.85 -0.19 -10.65
CA LEU A 132 0.84 -0.65 -9.71
C LEU A 132 0.51 -2.12 -9.97
N LEU A 133 0.62 -2.93 -8.93
CA LEU A 133 0.12 -4.29 -8.84
C LEU A 133 -1.12 -4.26 -7.94
N ASP A 134 -2.31 -4.46 -8.50
CA ASP A 134 -3.57 -4.33 -7.75
C ASP A 134 -4.62 -5.33 -8.25
N ALA A 135 -5.51 -5.76 -7.36
CA ALA A 135 -6.65 -6.61 -7.70
C ALA A 135 -7.84 -5.80 -8.22
N ASP A 136 -7.88 -4.49 -7.94
CA ASP A 136 -8.92 -3.58 -8.42
C ASP A 136 -8.72 -3.23 -9.90
N LEU A 137 -9.36 -4.02 -10.77
CA LEU A 137 -9.26 -3.89 -12.23
C LEU A 137 -9.76 -2.55 -12.77
N ARG A 138 -10.55 -1.80 -11.99
CA ARG A 138 -11.07 -0.48 -12.37
C ARG A 138 -9.95 0.54 -12.56
N LEU A 139 -8.80 0.34 -11.90
CA LEU A 139 -7.66 1.23 -11.95
C LEU A 139 -6.90 1.15 -13.27
N ALA A 140 -6.98 0.03 -13.98
CA ALA A 140 -6.31 -0.18 -15.26
C ALA A 140 -6.85 0.76 -16.35
N GLU A 141 -8.10 1.24 -16.25
CA GLU A 141 -8.67 2.28 -17.11
C GLU A 141 -7.85 3.58 -17.08
N PHE A 142 -7.25 3.90 -15.94
CA PHE A 142 -6.59 5.19 -15.68
C PHE A 142 -5.07 5.10 -15.68
N PHE A 143 -4.51 3.91 -15.47
CA PHE A 143 -3.08 3.72 -15.30
C PHE A 143 -2.53 2.70 -16.30
N PRO A 144 -1.69 3.11 -17.27
CA PRO A 144 -1.10 2.17 -18.23
C PRO A 144 -0.08 1.22 -17.58
N ASP A 145 0.57 1.67 -16.50
CA ASP A 145 1.48 0.89 -15.67
C ASP A 145 0.73 0.23 -14.48
N CYS A 146 -0.48 -0.28 -14.70
CA CYS A 146 -1.24 -1.06 -13.73
C CYS A 146 -1.43 -2.49 -14.25
N LEU A 147 -1.01 -3.48 -13.47
CA LEU A 147 -1.16 -4.90 -13.79
C LEU A 147 -2.10 -5.55 -12.77
N ALA A 148 -3.04 -6.33 -13.29
CA ALA A 148 -3.98 -7.08 -12.49
C ALA A 148 -3.23 -8.17 -11.70
N PHE A 149 -3.24 -8.07 -10.38
CA PHE A 149 -2.38 -8.88 -9.53
C PHE A 149 -3.04 -9.22 -8.20
N ASN A 150 -2.89 -10.46 -7.76
CA ASN A 150 -3.31 -10.90 -6.43
C ASN A 150 -2.07 -11.12 -5.54
N MET A 151 -1.95 -10.28 -4.51
CA MET A 151 -0.79 -10.28 -3.61
C MET A 151 -0.73 -11.49 -2.65
N PHE A 152 -1.83 -12.23 -2.45
CA PHE A 152 -1.87 -13.36 -1.52
C PHE A 152 -1.42 -14.68 -2.14
N ASN A 153 -1.39 -14.77 -3.46
CA ASN A 153 -0.89 -15.93 -4.19
C ASN A 153 0.17 -15.56 -5.24
N ALA A 154 0.65 -14.31 -5.21
CA ALA A 154 1.61 -13.75 -6.17
C ALA A 154 1.19 -13.92 -7.65
N ALA A 155 -0.10 -14.02 -7.94
CA ALA A 155 -0.58 -14.33 -9.28
C ALA A 155 -0.86 -13.05 -10.09
N PHE A 156 -0.25 -12.99 -11.29
CA PHE A 156 -0.71 -12.10 -12.34
C PHE A 156 -2.02 -12.64 -12.92
N LEU A 157 -3.07 -11.83 -12.88
CA LEU A 157 -4.43 -12.26 -13.28
C LEU A 157 -4.65 -12.22 -14.79
N ARG A 158 -3.64 -11.79 -15.55
CA ARG A 158 -3.63 -11.80 -17.02
C ARG A 158 -2.42 -12.58 -17.53
N PRO A 159 -2.54 -13.33 -18.64
CA PRO A 159 -1.44 -14.15 -19.17
C PRO A 159 -0.14 -13.38 -19.44
N ASP A 160 -0.25 -12.15 -19.94
CA ASP A 160 0.88 -11.27 -20.27
C ASP A 160 1.43 -10.47 -19.07
N GLY A 161 0.77 -10.53 -17.92
CA GLY A 161 1.06 -9.66 -16.78
C GLY A 161 2.49 -9.81 -16.25
N ARG A 162 2.95 -11.06 -16.13
CA ARG A 162 4.31 -11.36 -15.63
C ARG A 162 5.38 -10.82 -16.59
N ASP A 163 5.23 -11.08 -17.89
CA ASP A 163 6.22 -10.67 -18.88
C ASP A 163 6.28 -9.14 -19.02
N ARG A 164 5.12 -8.47 -18.92
CA ARG A 164 5.05 -7.01 -18.85
C ARG A 164 5.74 -6.46 -17.61
N PHE A 165 5.56 -7.10 -16.45
CA PHE A 165 6.23 -6.69 -15.22
C PHE A 165 7.75 -6.83 -15.32
N VAL A 166 8.25 -7.98 -15.78
CA VAL A 166 9.69 -8.23 -15.97
C VAL A 166 10.28 -7.27 -16.99
N SER A 167 9.60 -7.06 -18.12
CA SER A 167 10.01 -6.08 -19.14
C SER A 167 10.06 -4.66 -18.59
N TRP A 168 9.09 -4.29 -17.74
CA TRP A 168 9.05 -2.97 -17.11
C TRP A 168 10.20 -2.76 -16.11
N LEU A 169 10.56 -3.78 -15.34
CA LEU A 169 11.72 -3.78 -14.45
C LEU A 169 13.02 -3.56 -15.24
N ALA A 170 13.20 -4.34 -16.31
CA ALA A 170 14.41 -4.34 -17.13
C ALA A 170 14.58 -3.11 -18.04
N ALA A 171 13.48 -2.43 -18.39
CA ALA A 171 13.52 -1.27 -19.30
C ALA A 171 14.50 -0.19 -18.81
N LYS A 172 15.26 0.45 -19.71
CA LYS A 172 16.14 1.64 -19.50
C LYS A 172 16.44 1.98 -18.03
N ARG A 173 17.54 1.44 -17.50
CA ARG A 173 18.02 1.66 -16.13
C ARG A 173 19.48 2.15 -16.12
N ARG A 174 19.84 2.87 -15.05
CA ARG A 174 21.24 3.21 -14.76
C ARG A 174 21.92 1.99 -14.14
N SER A 175 23.25 1.96 -14.18
CA SER A 175 24.05 0.89 -13.59
C SER A 175 23.89 0.79 -12.07
N ASP A 176 23.51 1.88 -11.38
CA ASP A 176 23.31 1.99 -9.92
C ASP A 176 21.83 1.99 -9.51
N SER A 177 20.97 1.28 -10.25
CA SER A 177 19.53 1.38 -10.07
C SER A 177 19.02 0.73 -8.78
N VAL A 178 18.18 1.47 -8.06
CA VAL A 178 17.44 1.11 -6.85
C VAL A 178 15.97 0.87 -7.18
N CYS A 179 15.45 -0.26 -6.73
CA CYS A 179 14.03 -0.60 -6.76
C CYS A 179 13.45 -0.58 -5.35
N LEU A 180 12.29 0.07 -5.18
CA LEU A 180 11.51 0.05 -3.94
C LEU A 180 10.16 -0.60 -4.20
N ILE A 181 9.86 -1.67 -3.49
CA ILE A 181 8.57 -2.34 -3.46
C ILE A 181 7.83 -1.84 -2.22
N VAL A 182 6.65 -1.23 -2.38
CA VAL A 182 5.81 -0.77 -1.26
C VAL A 182 4.49 -1.52 -1.30
N ALA A 183 4.13 -2.16 -0.19
CA ALA A 183 2.90 -2.93 -0.05
C ALA A 183 1.98 -2.36 1.03
N ASP A 184 0.69 -2.35 0.73
CA ASP A 184 -0.39 -1.98 1.66
C ASP A 184 -1.48 -3.06 1.62
N PRO A 185 -1.25 -4.21 2.27
CA PRO A 185 -2.15 -5.35 2.23
C PRO A 185 -3.41 -5.11 3.09
N PRO A 186 -4.54 -5.78 2.80
CA PRO A 186 -5.66 -5.77 3.73
C PRO A 186 -5.27 -6.49 5.03
N PHE A 187 -5.54 -5.87 6.17
CA PHE A 187 -5.02 -6.32 7.49
C PHE A 187 -5.56 -7.67 7.97
N GLY A 188 -6.65 -8.17 7.40
CA GLY A 188 -7.21 -9.49 7.69
C GLY A 188 -6.60 -10.63 6.87
N GLY A 189 -5.66 -10.33 5.98
CA GLY A 189 -5.04 -11.32 5.08
C GLY A 189 -3.94 -12.16 5.72
N LEU A 190 -3.58 -13.24 5.03
CA LEU A 190 -2.46 -14.11 5.43
C LEU A 190 -1.13 -13.39 5.17
N LEU A 191 -0.36 -13.16 6.24
CA LEU A 191 0.90 -12.40 6.16
C LEU A 191 2.08 -13.21 5.62
N THR A 192 2.09 -14.53 5.79
CA THR A 192 3.15 -15.39 5.22
C THR A 192 3.12 -15.41 3.69
N PRO A 193 1.98 -15.68 3.02
CA PRO A 193 1.91 -15.62 1.56
C PRO A 193 2.22 -14.23 1.00
N LEU A 194 1.85 -13.16 1.72
CA LEU A 194 2.27 -11.81 1.35
C LEU A 194 3.79 -11.68 1.36
N MET A 195 4.47 -12.18 2.40
CA MET A 195 5.93 -12.08 2.47
C MET A 195 6.63 -12.89 1.39
N ASP A 196 6.11 -14.06 1.04
CA ASP A 196 6.66 -14.87 -0.05
C ASP A 196 6.40 -14.20 -1.41
N CYS A 197 5.23 -13.58 -1.60
CA CYS A 197 4.95 -12.73 -2.74
C CYS A 197 5.94 -11.56 -2.85
N LEU A 198 6.20 -10.83 -1.76
CA LEU A 198 7.11 -9.68 -1.79
C LEU A 198 8.56 -10.11 -2.02
N GLN A 199 8.97 -11.26 -1.50
CA GLN A 199 10.28 -11.85 -1.80
C GLN A 199 10.38 -12.20 -3.29
N HIS A 200 9.37 -12.86 -3.85
CA HIS A 200 9.34 -13.20 -5.27
C HIS A 200 9.46 -11.96 -6.17
N LEU A 201 8.73 -10.88 -5.85
CA LEU A 201 8.86 -9.62 -6.59
C LEU A 201 10.25 -8.99 -6.44
N ALA A 202 10.86 -9.11 -5.26
CA ALA A 202 12.22 -8.63 -5.02
C ALA A 202 13.27 -9.43 -5.82
N ASP A 203 13.10 -10.74 -5.91
CA ASP A 203 13.97 -11.63 -6.68
C ASP A 203 13.87 -11.31 -8.18
N LEU A 204 12.68 -11.04 -8.70
CA LEU A 204 12.48 -10.59 -10.08
C LEU A 204 13.17 -9.24 -10.35
N ALA A 205 13.12 -8.30 -9.39
CA ALA A 205 13.82 -7.03 -9.50
C ALA A 205 15.35 -7.21 -9.46
N ALA A 206 15.86 -8.07 -8.59
CA ALA A 206 17.28 -8.41 -8.53
C ALA A 206 17.75 -9.08 -9.83
N ALA A 207 16.98 -10.04 -10.37
CA ALA A 207 17.25 -10.71 -11.63
C ALA A 207 17.21 -9.75 -12.84
N ALA A 208 16.38 -8.71 -12.79
CA ALA A 208 16.40 -7.62 -13.78
C ALA A 208 17.65 -6.72 -13.66
N GLY A 209 18.48 -6.95 -12.64
CA GLY A 209 19.78 -6.32 -12.39
C GLY A 209 19.71 -5.00 -11.62
N HIS A 210 18.71 -4.84 -10.74
CA HIS A 210 18.72 -3.75 -9.76
C HIS A 210 19.81 -3.98 -8.70
N CYS A 211 20.64 -2.98 -8.44
CA CYS A 211 21.73 -3.05 -7.46
C CYS A 211 21.20 -3.14 -6.03
N GLU A 212 20.12 -2.43 -5.75
CA GLU A 212 19.47 -2.48 -4.46
C GLU A 212 17.97 -2.68 -4.64
N VAL A 213 17.43 -3.63 -3.88
CA VAL A 213 16.00 -3.90 -3.85
C VAL A 213 15.53 -3.78 -2.41
N PHE A 214 14.68 -2.78 -2.17
CA PHE A 214 14.06 -2.54 -0.87
C PHE A 214 12.59 -2.93 -0.91
N THR A 215 12.12 -3.46 0.20
CA THR A 215 10.73 -3.80 0.44
C THR A 215 10.24 -3.04 1.67
N ALA A 216 9.09 -2.38 1.54
CA ALA A 216 8.43 -1.68 2.61
C ALA A 216 6.94 -2.08 2.69
N VAL A 217 6.44 -2.36 3.88
CA VAL A 217 5.08 -2.83 4.13
C VAL A 217 4.41 -1.94 5.16
N ALA A 218 3.23 -1.42 4.85
CA ALA A 218 2.35 -0.77 5.81
C ALA A 218 1.52 -1.85 6.52
N ALA A 219 1.77 -2.06 7.82
CA ALA A 219 1.02 -3.06 8.58
C ALA A 219 0.82 -2.61 10.04
N PRO A 220 -0.25 -3.08 10.72
CA PRO A 220 -0.41 -2.89 12.15
C PRO A 220 0.78 -3.50 12.93
N TYR A 221 1.32 -2.77 13.91
CA TYR A 221 2.54 -3.18 14.62
C TYR A 221 2.42 -4.55 15.31
N TYR A 222 1.22 -4.91 15.75
CA TYR A 222 0.94 -6.17 16.44
C TYR A 222 0.93 -7.37 15.48
N LEU A 223 0.49 -7.16 14.23
CA LEU A 223 0.56 -8.17 13.17
C LEU A 223 2.00 -8.36 12.70
N GLY A 224 2.70 -7.25 12.40
CA GLY A 224 4.03 -7.36 11.84
C GLY A 224 5.09 -7.86 12.82
N LYS A 225 4.91 -7.69 14.13
CA LYS A 225 5.85 -8.23 15.13
C LYS A 225 6.01 -9.75 15.04
N ARG A 226 4.94 -10.48 14.72
CA ARG A 226 4.93 -11.95 14.66
C ARG A 226 5.40 -12.49 13.31
N TRP A 227 5.05 -11.81 12.21
CA TRP A 227 5.20 -12.38 10.86
C TRP A 227 6.22 -11.66 9.98
N LEU A 228 6.46 -10.36 10.21
CA LEU A 228 7.37 -9.57 9.37
C LEU A 228 8.77 -9.49 9.97
N ARG A 229 8.93 -9.56 11.29
CA ARG A 229 10.19 -9.24 11.99
C ARG A 229 11.39 -10.20 11.92
N PRO A 230 11.36 -11.39 11.28
CA PRO A 230 12.62 -11.99 10.84
C PRO A 230 13.11 -11.41 9.50
N ARG A 231 12.22 -10.88 8.65
CA ARG A 231 12.56 -10.41 7.30
C ARG A 231 12.64 -8.89 7.16
N LEU A 232 11.86 -8.14 7.95
CA LEU A 232 11.73 -6.68 7.87
C LEU A 232 11.87 -6.03 9.26
N SER A 233 12.57 -4.91 9.32
CA SER A 233 12.68 -4.08 10.52
C SER A 233 11.42 -3.27 10.76
N LEU A 234 11.03 -3.11 12.04
CA LEU A 234 9.93 -2.24 12.43
C LEU A 234 10.45 -0.84 12.76
N HIS A 235 9.97 0.16 12.01
CA HIS A 235 10.34 1.56 12.17
C HIS A 235 9.29 2.34 12.95
N ASP A 236 9.70 3.37 13.70
CA ASP A 236 8.77 4.31 14.38
C ASP A 236 8.17 5.34 13.41
N CYS A 237 7.87 4.90 12.18
CA CYS A 237 7.11 5.67 11.20
C CYS A 237 5.63 5.28 11.29
N GLN A 238 4.79 6.20 11.76
CA GLN A 238 3.34 5.99 11.82
C GLN A 238 2.69 6.36 10.49
N LEU A 239 1.96 5.42 9.90
CA LEU A 239 1.18 5.64 8.69
C LEU A 239 -0.29 5.76 9.03
N THR A 240 -1.00 6.63 8.32
CA THR A 240 -2.43 6.92 8.53
C THR A 240 -3.18 6.90 7.20
N TYR A 241 -4.50 6.73 7.27
CA TYR A 241 -5.37 6.53 6.11
C TYR A 241 -6.52 7.55 6.09
N ALA A 242 -6.83 8.09 4.91
CA ALA A 242 -7.88 9.10 4.76
C ALA A 242 -9.29 8.52 5.01
N ASN A 243 -9.53 7.31 4.54
CA ASN A 243 -10.85 6.67 4.53
C ASN A 243 -11.08 5.63 5.64
N HIS A 244 -10.18 5.53 6.64
CA HIS A 244 -10.34 4.59 7.76
C HIS A 244 -10.60 5.32 9.07
N ALA A 245 -11.77 5.13 9.69
CA ALA A 245 -12.18 5.84 10.92
C ALA A 245 -11.15 5.73 12.07
N LYS A 246 -10.70 4.51 12.38
CA LYS A 246 -9.73 4.26 13.48
C LYS A 246 -8.26 4.49 13.14
N LEU A 247 -7.89 4.66 11.87
CA LEU A 247 -6.49 4.79 11.41
C LEU A 247 -6.23 6.15 10.76
N ARG A 248 -7.14 7.12 10.94
CA ARG A 248 -7.05 8.45 10.33
C ARG A 248 -6.05 9.38 11.02
N SER A 249 -5.84 9.22 12.32
CA SER A 249 -4.94 10.07 13.10
C SER A 249 -3.70 9.32 13.58
N ALA A 250 -2.57 10.02 13.61
CA ALA A 250 -1.30 9.52 14.12
C ALA A 250 -1.32 9.24 15.62
N SER A 251 -2.29 9.80 16.37
CA SER A 251 -2.47 9.51 17.79
C SER A 251 -3.06 8.12 18.06
N VAL A 252 -3.69 7.50 17.05
CA VAL A 252 -4.46 6.24 17.19
C VAL A 252 -4.08 5.17 16.18
N SER A 253 -3.33 5.51 15.12
CA SER A 253 -3.01 4.53 14.08
C SER A 253 -2.07 3.47 14.63
N ALA A 254 -2.50 2.22 14.54
CA ALA A 254 -1.65 1.07 14.83
C ALA A 254 -0.68 0.74 13.67
N VAL A 255 -0.83 1.39 12.50
CA VAL A 255 -0.05 1.06 11.31
C VAL A 255 1.34 1.68 11.36
N ARG A 256 2.33 0.86 11.07
CA ARG A 256 3.75 1.21 11.03
C ARG A 256 4.36 0.79 9.70
N LEU A 257 5.47 1.42 9.37
CA LEU A 257 6.33 0.96 8.28
C LEU A 257 7.22 -0.19 8.76
N PHE A 258 7.16 -1.31 8.05
CA PHE A 258 8.13 -2.39 8.14
C PHE A 258 8.99 -2.37 6.88
N SER A 259 10.32 -2.38 6.98
CA SER A 259 11.15 -2.43 5.77
C SER A 259 12.52 -3.06 6.00
N ASN A 260 13.20 -3.44 4.92
CA ASN A 260 14.63 -3.75 4.92
C ASN A 260 15.50 -2.53 4.59
N VAL A 261 14.92 -1.32 4.55
CA VAL A 261 15.68 -0.08 4.35
C VAL A 261 16.47 0.23 5.63
N PRO A 262 17.78 0.50 5.55
CA PRO A 262 18.57 0.93 6.70
C PRO A 262 18.03 2.23 7.32
N GLU A 263 18.04 2.32 8.65
CA GLU A 263 17.53 3.50 9.39
C GLU A 263 18.19 4.82 8.94
N SER A 264 19.48 4.81 8.64
CA SER A 264 20.22 5.98 8.12
C SER A 264 19.70 6.50 6.78
N ARG A 265 19.05 5.63 5.98
CA ARG A 265 18.48 5.95 4.67
C ARG A 265 16.99 6.24 4.70
N LEU A 266 16.33 6.01 5.84
CA LEU A 266 14.94 6.46 6.03
C LEU A 266 14.89 7.98 6.24
N PRO A 267 13.87 8.67 5.71
CA PRO A 267 13.61 10.04 6.12
C PRO A 267 13.14 10.04 7.58
N PRO A 268 13.52 11.04 8.40
CA PRO A 268 13.02 11.18 9.76
C PRO A 268 11.49 11.23 9.78
N PRO A 269 10.80 10.29 10.47
CA PRO A 269 9.36 10.38 10.62
C PRO A 269 8.97 11.63 11.43
N PRO A 270 7.79 12.23 11.18
CA PRO A 270 7.31 13.36 11.96
C PRO A 270 7.22 13.05 13.46
N GLY A 271 7.71 13.97 14.31
CA GLY A 271 7.66 13.80 15.77
C GLY A 271 8.60 12.72 16.32
N THR A 272 9.73 12.49 15.63
CA THR A 272 10.78 11.55 16.06
C THR A 272 12.11 12.27 16.19
N SER A 273 12.97 11.74 17.07
CA SER A 273 14.37 12.11 17.22
C SER A 273 15.27 10.90 16.92
N TRP A 274 16.55 11.15 16.62
CA TRP A 274 17.53 10.09 16.43
C TRP A 274 17.99 9.55 17.79
N CYS A 275 17.88 8.24 18.00
CA CYS A 275 18.49 7.55 19.13
C CYS A 275 19.85 7.00 18.69
N SER A 276 20.94 7.56 19.23
CA SER A 276 22.30 7.13 18.92
C SER A 276 22.59 5.69 19.34
N VAL A 277 22.09 5.28 20.51
CA VAL A 277 22.31 3.93 21.06
C VAL A 277 21.67 2.85 20.18
N CYS A 278 20.43 3.07 19.76
CA CYS A 278 19.70 2.13 18.91
C CYS A 278 19.94 2.34 17.41
N ALA A 279 20.68 3.38 17.02
CA ALA A 279 20.87 3.84 15.64
C ALA A 279 19.58 3.89 14.81
N ARG A 280 18.51 4.47 15.37
CA ARG A 280 17.18 4.56 14.73
C ARG A 280 16.46 5.85 15.07
N HIS A 281 15.50 6.23 14.22
CA HIS A 281 14.51 7.23 14.61
C HIS A 281 13.53 6.65 15.64
N SER A 282 13.26 7.41 16.69
CA SER A 282 12.31 7.04 17.73
C SER A 282 11.39 8.18 18.08
N ALA A 283 10.10 7.87 18.26
CA ALA A 283 9.11 8.86 18.61
C ALA A 283 9.38 9.44 20.00
N HIS A 284 9.00 10.70 20.25
CA HIS A 284 9.18 11.33 21.55
C HIS A 284 8.53 10.56 22.71
N TRP A 285 7.45 9.82 22.43
CA TRP A 285 6.77 8.96 23.39
C TRP A 285 7.37 7.54 23.53
N ASN A 286 8.41 7.22 22.75
CA ASN A 286 9.17 5.98 22.81
C ASN A 286 10.59 6.23 23.35
N PRO A 287 10.75 6.58 24.64
CA PRO A 287 12.07 6.82 25.21
C PRO A 287 12.91 5.54 25.20
N HIS A 288 14.23 5.70 25.01
CA HIS A 288 15.19 4.61 25.13
C HIS A 288 15.22 4.11 26.57
N CYS A 289 15.11 2.80 26.76
CA CYS A 289 15.32 2.17 28.06
C CYS A 289 16.79 1.74 28.18
N ALA A 290 17.55 2.43 29.04
CA ALA A 290 18.96 2.12 29.28
C ALA A 290 19.17 0.67 29.79
N ALA A 291 18.29 0.18 30.65
CA ALA A 291 18.38 -1.19 31.20
C ALA A 291 18.14 -2.28 30.15
N CYS A 292 17.25 -2.04 29.17
CA CYS A 292 16.98 -2.96 28.08
C CYS A 292 17.84 -2.70 26.83
N GLY A 293 18.57 -1.58 26.78
CA GLY A 293 19.29 -1.12 25.59
C GLY A 293 18.39 -0.89 24.37
N THR A 294 17.11 -0.56 24.54
CA THR A 294 16.17 -0.50 23.42
C THR A 294 15.02 0.50 23.59
N CYS A 295 14.53 1.05 22.47
CA CYS A 295 13.32 1.87 22.41
C CYS A 295 12.08 0.96 22.27
N ALA A 296 11.60 0.42 23.39
CA ALA A 296 10.64 -0.69 23.42
C ALA A 296 9.17 -0.32 23.21
N THR A 297 8.81 0.97 23.20
CA THR A 297 7.43 1.43 23.11
C THR A 297 6.97 1.41 21.66
N LEU A 298 6.02 0.53 21.33
CA LEU A 298 5.47 0.42 19.98
C LEU A 298 4.28 1.37 19.73
N HIS A 299 3.59 1.72 20.81
CA HIS A 299 2.42 2.58 20.80
C HIS A 299 2.31 3.28 22.16
N PRO A 300 1.95 4.58 22.20
CA PRO A 300 1.68 5.28 23.44
C PRO A 300 0.66 4.55 24.34
N PRO A 301 0.76 4.69 25.67
CA PRO A 301 1.79 5.43 26.41
C PRO A 301 3.14 4.70 26.47
N ALA A 302 4.19 5.39 26.91
CA ALA A 302 5.54 4.85 27.09
C ALA A 302 5.52 3.57 27.95
N ARG A 303 6.37 2.59 27.58
CA ARG A 303 6.61 1.42 28.41
C ARG A 303 7.63 1.74 29.49
N LEU A 304 7.43 1.14 30.67
CA LEU A 304 8.30 1.27 31.82
C LEU A 304 9.11 -0.02 32.01
N HIS A 305 10.39 0.12 32.35
CA HIS A 305 11.24 -1.03 32.66
C HIS A 305 10.80 -1.64 34.00
N CYS A 306 10.50 -2.94 33.99
CA CYS A 306 10.29 -3.68 35.21
C CYS A 306 11.56 -4.45 35.57
N GLN A 307 12.15 -4.13 36.71
CA GLN A 307 13.34 -4.83 37.21
C GLN A 307 13.06 -6.31 37.49
N ARG A 308 11.91 -6.64 38.08
CA ARG A 308 11.53 -8.04 38.38
C ARG A 308 11.39 -8.90 37.13
N CYS A 309 10.79 -8.37 36.07
CA CYS A 309 10.61 -9.11 34.81
C CYS A 309 11.77 -8.93 33.83
N ASN A 310 12.75 -8.09 34.18
CA ASN A 310 13.85 -7.62 33.32
C ASN A 310 13.41 -7.25 31.89
N ARG A 311 12.30 -6.52 31.76
CA ARG A 311 11.74 -6.10 30.46
C ARG A 311 10.85 -4.86 30.57
N CYS A 312 10.73 -4.13 29.46
CA CYS A 312 9.78 -3.02 29.35
C CYS A 312 8.33 -3.52 29.19
N VAL A 313 7.45 -3.12 30.10
CA VAL A 313 6.02 -3.46 30.15
C VAL A 313 5.15 -2.20 30.01
N LYS A 314 3.86 -2.38 29.67
CA LYS A 314 2.91 -1.24 29.71
C LYS A 314 2.79 -0.74 31.16
N ALA A 315 2.70 0.57 31.36
CA ALA A 315 2.62 1.18 32.70
C ALA A 315 1.50 0.56 33.57
N LYS A 316 0.34 0.23 32.97
CA LYS A 316 -0.78 -0.43 33.65
C LYS A 316 -0.47 -1.81 34.27
N TYR A 317 0.67 -2.41 33.94
CA TYR A 317 1.11 -3.68 34.52
C TYR A 317 2.06 -3.50 35.71
N ILE A 318 2.35 -2.26 36.10
CA ILE A 318 3.15 -1.92 37.28
C ILE A 318 2.22 -1.26 38.27
N ASP A 319 2.18 -1.78 39.50
CA ASP A 319 1.49 -1.20 40.64
C ASP A 319 2.38 -1.21 41.88
N SER A 320 1.84 -0.76 43.01
CA SER A 320 2.49 -0.71 44.33
C SER A 320 3.01 -2.08 44.82
N HIS A 321 2.45 -3.19 44.36
CA HIS A 321 2.84 -4.55 44.72
C HIS A 321 3.80 -5.20 43.72
N GLY A 322 4.05 -4.56 42.57
CA GLY A 322 5.04 -4.95 41.57
C GLY A 322 4.46 -5.14 40.17
N CYS A 323 5.10 -6.00 39.37
CA CYS A 323 4.67 -6.22 37.99
C CYS A 323 3.75 -7.44 37.83
N ARG A 324 2.53 -7.22 37.35
CA ARG A 324 1.55 -8.29 37.04
C ARG A 324 1.70 -8.92 35.65
N SER A 325 2.73 -8.52 34.88
CA SER A 325 2.90 -8.99 33.49
C SER A 325 3.23 -10.48 33.35
N GLY A 326 3.64 -11.15 34.43
CA GLY A 326 3.88 -12.60 34.47
C GLY A 326 2.63 -13.45 34.27
N LEU A 327 1.42 -12.89 34.48
CA LEU A 327 0.15 -13.60 34.35
C LEU A 327 -0.45 -13.57 32.92
N SER A 328 0.19 -12.85 31.98
CA SER A 328 -0.26 -12.69 30.59
C SER A 328 0.63 -13.43 29.57
N ALA A 329 1.46 -14.37 30.03
CA ALA A 329 2.31 -15.18 29.14
C ALA A 329 1.54 -16.27 28.36
N LYS A 330 0.22 -16.39 28.57
CA LYS A 330 -0.67 -17.12 27.66
C LYS A 330 -1.42 -16.10 26.79
N GLU A 331 -1.38 -16.35 25.48
CA GLU A 331 -2.10 -15.66 24.40
C GLU A 331 -1.47 -14.35 23.86
N ASN A 332 -0.59 -14.51 22.85
CA ASN A 332 -0.74 -13.92 21.50
C ASN A 332 0.41 -14.33 20.56
#